data_AF-A0A932SAW4-F1
#
_entry.id   AF-A0A932SAW4-F1
#
_cell.length_a   1.000
_cell.length_b   1.000
_cell.length_c   1.000
_cell.angle_alpha   90.00
_cell.angle_beta   90.00
_cell.angle_gamma   90.00
#
_symmetry.space_group_name_H-M   'P 1'
#
loop_
_entity.id
_entity.type
_entity.pdbx_description
1 polymer ?
#
loop_
_entity_poly.entity_id
_entity_poly.type
_entity_poly.pdbx_seq_one_letter_code
_entity_poly.pdbx_strand_id
1 'polypeptide(L)' 'MSESSGILNLRVSEARTKDVGRGIARIDPLDMTTLGVEVGDIVQLTGKR' A
#
# COMPACT_ATOMS: atom_id res chain seq x y z
N MET A 1 15.85 0.52 -18.22
CA MET A 1 15.43 -0.35 -17.11
C MET A 1 13.93 -0.18 -16.98
N SER A 2 13.20 -1.24 -17.29
CA SER A 2 11.74 -1.24 -17.42
C SER A 2 11.09 -1.18 -16.04
N GLU A 3 10.63 0.00 -15.64
CA GLU A 3 9.63 0.14 -14.57
C GLU A 3 8.30 -0.38 -15.10
N SER A 4 8.04 -1.68 -14.88
CA SER A 4 6.68 -2.20 -14.92
C SER A 4 5.97 -1.71 -13.65
N SER A 5 5.58 -0.44 -13.65
CA SER A 5 4.89 0.20 -12.53
C SER A 5 3.54 -0.46 -12.33
N GLY A 6 3.47 -1.42 -11.41
CA GLY A 6 2.23 -1.98 -10.89
C GLY A 6 1.52 -0.91 -10.06
N ILE A 7 0.86 0.03 -10.71
CA ILE A 7 0.08 1.06 -10.03
C ILE A 7 -1.31 0.48 -9.77
N LEU A 8 -1.59 0.14 -8.51
CA LEU A 8 -2.89 -0.34 -8.08
C LEU A 8 -3.69 0.82 -7.46
N ASN A 9 -4.85 1.11 -8.04
CA ASN A 9 -5.76 2.12 -7.48
C ASN A 9 -6.62 1.49 -6.39
N LEU A 10 -6.30 1.80 -5.14
CA LEU A 10 -7.03 1.33 -3.97
C LEU A 10 -7.84 2.47 -3.35
N ARG A 11 -8.97 2.11 -2.73
CA ARG A 11 -9.78 3.07 -1.97
C ARG A 11 -9.20 3.23 -0.57
N VAL A 12 -8.85 4.47 -0.22
CA VAL A 12 -8.38 4.81 1.14
C VAL A 12 -9.54 4.66 2.13
N SER A 13 -9.29 3.93 3.22
CA SER A 13 -10.20 3.75 4.35
C SER A 13 -9.53 4.24 5.63
N GLU A 14 -10.32 4.56 6.65
CA GLU A 14 -9.77 4.98 7.95
C GLU A 14 -8.91 3.89 8.59
N ALA A 15 -7.76 4.29 9.13
CA ALA A 15 -6.88 3.41 9.86
C ALA A 15 -7.49 3.01 11.21
N ARG A 16 -7.18 1.80 11.67
CA ARG A 16 -7.57 1.36 13.02
C ARG A 16 -6.77 2.17 14.04
N THR A 17 -7.35 2.43 15.22
CA THR A 17 -6.71 3.20 16.31
C THR A 17 -5.31 2.68 16.71
N LYS A 18 -5.04 1.39 16.50
CA LYS A 18 -3.73 0.75 16.79
C LYS A 18 -2.66 1.07 15.75
N ASP A 19 -3.05 1.43 14.54
CA ASP A 19 -2.18 1.64 13.38
C ASP A 19 -1.90 3.15 13.15
N VAL A 20 -2.72 4.02 13.75
CA VAL A 20 -2.58 5.48 13.67
C VAL A 20 -1.23 5.93 14.23
N GLY A 21 -0.55 6.81 13.49
CA GLY A 21 0.71 7.44 13.90
C GLY A 21 1.94 6.55 13.82
N ARG A 22 1.81 5.30 13.35
CA ARG A 22 2.93 4.34 13.24
C ARG A 22 3.58 4.29 11.86
N GLY A 23 3.01 4.96 10.86
CA GLY A 23 3.51 4.93 9.49
C GLY A 23 3.35 3.56 8.80
N ILE A 24 2.40 2.73 9.26
CA ILE A 24 2.14 1.40 8.70
C ILE A 24 0.89 1.47 7.83
N ALA A 25 1.02 1.06 6.56
CA ALA A 25 -0.12 0.88 5.67
C ALA A 25 -0.60 -0.57 5.75
N ARG A 26 -1.91 -0.76 5.88
CA ARG A 26 -2.54 -2.08 5.92
C ARG A 26 -3.23 -2.34 4.59
N ILE A 27 -2.72 -3.31 3.86
CA ILE A 27 -3.18 -3.69 2.52
C ILE A 27 -3.71 -5.13 2.60
N ASP A 28 -4.67 -5.49 1.75
CA ASP A 28 -5.15 -6.86 1.68
C ASP A 28 -4.06 -7.79 1.10
N PRO A 29 -3.87 -9.01 1.64
CA PRO A 29 -2.89 -9.97 1.10
C PRO A 29 -3.05 -10.23 -0.41
N LEU A 30 -4.27 -10.15 -0.95
CA LEU A 30 -4.52 -10.32 -2.39
C LEU A 30 -3.91 -9.17 -3.21
N ASP A 31 -4.08 -7.93 -2.73
CA ASP A 31 -3.52 -6.74 -3.37
C ASP A 31 -1.99 -6.72 -3.26
N MET A 32 -1.44 -7.16 -2.11
CA MET A 32 0.01 -7.32 -1.92
C MET A 32 0.61 -8.32 -2.91
N THR A 33 -0.08 -9.46 -3.13
CA THR A 33 0.33 -10.47 -4.11
C THR A 33 0.28 -9.90 -5.53
N THR A 34 -0.74 -9.11 -5.85
CA THR A 34 -0.90 -8.45 -7.15
C THR A 34 0.19 -7.42 -7.40
N LEU A 35 0.61 -6.70 -6.36
CA LEU A 35 1.71 -5.74 -6.38
C LEU A 35 3.10 -6.42 -6.31
N GLY A 36 3.17 -7.69 -5.91
CA GLY A 36 4.41 -8.41 -5.68
C GLY A 36 5.23 -7.88 -4.51
N VAL A 37 4.58 -7.31 -3.49
CA VAL A 37 5.23 -6.73 -2.31
C VAL A 37 5.10 -7.64 -1.08
N GLU A 38 6.11 -7.63 -0.21
CA GLU A 38 6.12 -8.41 1.02
C GLU A 38 5.91 -7.54 2.27
N VAL A 39 5.66 -8.19 3.41
CA VAL A 39 5.51 -7.50 4.68
C VAL A 39 6.84 -6.91 5.11
N GLY A 40 6.90 -5.58 5.21
CA GLY A 40 8.11 -4.84 5.58
C GLY A 40 8.69 -4.01 4.43
N ASP A 41 8.20 -4.21 3.21
CA ASP A 41 8.57 -3.36 2.08
C ASP A 41 8.00 -1.95 2.23
N ILE A 42 8.76 -0.99 1.70
CA ILE A 42 8.36 0.41 1.68
C ILE A 42 7.48 0.64 0.45
N VAL A 43 6.24 1.06 0.68
CA VAL A 43 5.29 1.39 -0.38
C VAL A 43 5.13 2.90 -0.52
N GLN A 44 5.07 3.38 -1.76
CA GLN A 44 4.79 4.79 -2.04
C GLN A 44 3.29 4.97 -2.32
N LEU A 45 2.67 5.91 -1.62
CA LEU A 45 1.28 6.31 -1.86
C LEU A 45 1.27 7.59 -2.70
N THR A 46 0.63 7.53 -3.86
CA THR A 46 0.38 8.70 -4.71
C THR A 46 -1.11 8.96 -4.75
N GLY A 47 -1.56 10.01 -4.06
CA GLY A 47 -2.96 10.43 -4.06
C GLY A 47 -3.09 11.83 -4.65
N LYS A 48 -4.15 12.06 -5.43
CA LYS A 48 -4.65 13.41 -5.68
C LYS A 48 -5.58 13.71 -4.50
N ARG A 49 -5.28 14.78 -3.75
CA ARG A 49 -6.19 15.28 -2.70
C ARG A 49 -7.59 15.51 -3.26
#